data_AF-A0AAF0V4Y9-F1
#
_entry.id   AF-A0AAF0V4Y9-F1
#
_cell.length_a   1.000
_cell.length_b   1.000
_cell.length_c   1.000
_cell.angle_alpha   90.00
_cell.angle_beta   90.00
_cell.angle_gamma   90.00
#
_symmetry.space_group_name_H-M   'P 1'
#
loop_
_entity.id
_entity.type
_entity.pdbx_description
1 polymer ?
#
loop_
_entity_poly.entity_id
_entity_poly.type
_entity_poly.pdbx_seq_one_letter_code
_entity_poly.pdbx_strand_id
1 'polypeptide(L)' 'MELKESVLNKSVEDFSQGGDGVLRYQCRLCVPNVDGLREKILEEAHSSRYFMHPGATKMYRDLRKVNWWNGLKKDIL' A
#
# COMPACT_ATOMS: atom_id res chain seq x y z
N MET A 1 9.10 -10.22 28.58
CA MET A 1 9.29 -9.55 27.27
C MET A 1 8.51 -10.36 26.24
N GLU A 2 7.17 -10.35 26.34
CA GLU A 2 6.28 -11.27 25.61
C GLU A 2 5.33 -10.50 24.67
N LEU A 3 5.89 -9.58 23.88
CA LEU A 3 5.10 -8.75 22.96
C LEU A 3 5.43 -8.99 21.48
N LYS A 4 6.21 -10.02 21.15
CA LYS A 4 6.70 -10.23 19.76
C LYS A 4 6.13 -11.45 19.04
N GLU A 5 5.39 -12.35 19.68
CA GLU A 5 4.95 -13.59 19.01
C GLU A 5 3.45 -13.69 18.72
N SER A 6 2.61 -12.74 19.13
CA SER A 6 1.15 -12.83 18.89
C SER A 6 0.67 -12.28 17.55
N VAL A 7 1.54 -11.75 16.69
CA VAL A 7 1.14 -11.12 15.41
C VAL A 7 1.25 -12.08 14.21
N LEU A 8 1.96 -13.20 14.32
CA LEU A 8 2.33 -13.97 13.13
C LEU A 8 1.31 -15.04 12.69
N ASN A 9 0.24 -15.30 13.46
CA ASN A 9 -0.65 -16.42 13.16
C ASN A 9 -2.15 -16.06 13.14
N LYS A 10 -2.48 -14.85 12.67
CA LYS A 10 -3.83 -14.61 12.16
C LYS A 10 -3.85 -15.10 10.73
N SER A 11 -4.64 -16.14 10.44
CA SER A 11 -5.04 -16.48 9.08
C SER A 11 -5.37 -15.17 8.37
N VAL A 12 -4.56 -14.80 7.38
CA VAL A 12 -4.72 -13.53 6.69
C VAL A 12 -6.01 -13.64 5.89
N GLU A 13 -7.12 -13.23 6.51
CA GLU A 13 -8.33 -12.92 5.76
C GLU A 13 -7.89 -11.98 4.64
N ASP A 14 -8.25 -12.33 3.41
CA ASP A 14 -7.83 -11.59 2.23
C ASP A 14 -8.12 -10.09 2.43
N PHE A 15 -9.31 -9.78 2.96
CA PHE A 15 -9.71 -8.44 3.34
C PHE A 15 -10.03 -8.36 4.83
N SER A 16 -9.64 -7.25 5.46
CA SER A 16 -9.98 -6.93 6.85
C SER A 16 -10.26 -5.44 6.97
N GLN A 17 -11.22 -5.07 7.83
CA GLN A 17 -11.45 -3.66 8.20
C GLN A 17 -10.80 -3.41 9.56
N GLY A 18 -9.93 -2.40 9.64
CA GLY A 18 -9.33 -2.00 10.90
C GLY A 18 -10.34 -1.29 11.82
N GLY A 19 -10.02 -1.17 13.11
CA GLY A 19 -10.81 -0.35 14.04
C GLY A 19 -10.80 1.15 13.69
N ASP A 20 -9.89 1.56 12.79
CA ASP A 20 -9.84 2.87 12.14
C ASP A 20 -10.85 3.03 10.98
N GLY A 21 -11.65 1.99 10.70
CA GLY A 21 -12.59 1.95 9.58
C GLY A 21 -11.94 1.70 8.22
N VAL A 22 -10.62 1.53 8.16
CA VAL A 22 -9.87 1.45 6.91
C VAL A 22 -9.74 -0.01 6.44
N LEU A 23 -10.11 -0.25 5.19
CA LEU A 23 -10.02 -1.57 4.56
C LEU A 23 -8.56 -1.91 4.23
N ARG A 24 -8.16 -3.15 4.50
CA ARG A 24 -6.83 -3.67 4.22
C ARG A 24 -6.90 -5.00 3.50
N TYR A 25 -6.05 -5.19 2.50
CA TYR A 25 -5.83 -6.47 1.83
C TYR A 25 -4.45 -7.00 2.18
N GLN A 26 -4.38 -8.16 2.85
CA GLN A 26 -3.12 -8.73 3.35
C GLN A 26 -2.25 -7.71 4.11
N CYS A 27 -2.86 -7.01 5.08
CA CYS A 27 -2.24 -5.94 5.87
C CYS A 27 -1.83 -4.66 5.10
N ARG A 28 -2.16 -4.54 3.82
CA ARG A 28 -1.90 -3.33 3.00
C ARG A 28 -3.16 -2.48 2.89
N LEU A 29 -3.01 -1.15 2.88
CA LEU A 29 -4.12 -0.20 2.74
C LEU A 29 -4.80 -0.36 1.38
N CYS A 30 -6.12 -0.60 1.37
CA CYS A 30 -6.90 -0.60 0.15
C CYS A 30 -7.17 0.84 -0.29
N VAL A 31 -6.69 1.22 -1.49
CA VAL A 31 -6.88 2.57 -2.02
C VAL A 31 -8.09 2.60 -2.99
N PRO A 32 -9.19 3.28 -2.62
CA PRO A 32 -10.35 3.42 -3.50
C PRO A 32 -10.01 4.28 -4.73
N ASN A 33 -10.72 4.04 -5.82
CA ASN A 33 -10.63 4.88 -7.03
C ASN A 33 -11.63 6.04 -6.93
N VAL A 34 -11.31 7.03 -6.10
CA VAL A 34 -12.16 8.21 -5.86
C VAL A 34 -11.29 9.46 -5.87
N ASP A 35 -11.83 10.56 -6.39
CA ASP A 35 -11.25 11.92 -6.29
C ASP A 35 -9.77 12.05 -6.69
N GLY A 36 -9.33 11.22 -7.63
CA GLY A 36 -7.94 11.17 -8.09
C GLY A 36 -6.95 10.72 -6.99
N LEU A 37 -7.39 9.95 -6.00
CA LEU A 37 -6.58 9.57 -4.84
C LEU A 37 -5.36 8.74 -5.25
N ARG A 38 -5.51 7.83 -6.22
CA ARG A 38 -4.41 6.99 -6.70
C ARG A 38 -3.36 7.82 -7.41
N GLU A 39 -3.80 8.77 -8.23
CA GLU A 39 -2.95 9.71 -8.98
C GLU A 39 -2.15 10.58 -8.01
N LYS A 40 -2.79 11.12 -6.96
CA LYS A 40 -2.10 11.90 -5.92
C LYS A 40 -1.03 11.09 -5.20
N ILE A 41 -1.32 9.82 -4.86
CA ILE A 41 -0.33 8.92 -4.24
C ILE A 41 0.85 8.68 -5.17
N LEU A 42 0.59 8.49 -6.47
CA LEU A 42 1.63 8.29 -7.48
C LEU A 42 2.47 9.55 -7.68
N GLU A 43 1.84 10.72 -7.75
CA GLU A 43 2.51 12.03 -7.86
C GLU A 43 3.40 12.33 -6.65
N GLU A 44 2.93 12.04 -5.44
CA GLU A 44 3.73 12.18 -4.22
C GLU A 44 4.91 11.19 -4.21
N ALA A 45 4.68 9.94 -4.62
CA ALA A 45 5.75 8.95 -4.74
C ALA A 45 6.80 9.33 -5.80
N HIS A 46 6.40 10.06 -6.84
CA HIS A 46 7.28 10.54 -7.91
C HIS A 46 8.08 11.79 -7.50
N SER A 47 7.46 12.68 -6.73
CA SER A 47 8.05 13.96 -6.28
C SER A 47 8.80 13.86 -4.95
N SER A 48 8.64 12.76 -4.22
CA SER A 48 9.32 12.56 -2.94
C SER A 48 10.84 12.57 -3.09
N ARG A 49 11.49 13.46 -2.31
CA ARG A 49 12.96 13.58 -2.25
C ARG A 49 13.65 12.30 -1.77
N TYR A 50 12.93 11.38 -1.14
CA TYR A 50 13.44 10.04 -0.78
C TYR A 50 13.60 9.11 -1.98
N PHE A 51 12.97 9.47 -3.08
CA PHE A 51 12.91 8.72 -4.30
C PHE A 51 13.59 9.49 -5.44
N MET A 52 14.68 10.24 -5.22
CA MET A 52 15.45 10.87 -6.31
C MET A 52 15.66 9.88 -7.47
N HIS A 53 14.89 10.06 -8.56
CA HIS A 53 14.72 9.17 -9.70
C HIS A 53 14.40 7.70 -9.36
N PRO A 54 13.17 7.38 -8.94
CA PRO A 54 12.76 6.01 -8.75
C PRO A 54 12.31 5.49 -10.10
N GLY A 55 13.08 4.60 -10.72
CA GLY A 55 12.53 3.85 -11.86
C GLY A 55 11.18 3.21 -11.45
N ALA A 56 10.26 3.04 -12.39
CA ALA A 56 8.92 2.49 -12.12
C ALA A 56 8.95 1.18 -11.30
N THR A 57 9.99 0.35 -11.49
CA THR A 57 10.28 -0.84 -10.69
C THR A 57 10.43 -0.56 -9.18
N LYS A 58 11.13 0.51 -8.81
CA LYS A 58 11.33 0.90 -7.41
C LYS A 58 10.03 1.44 -6.80
N MET A 59 9.33 2.32 -7.53
CA MET A 59 8.02 2.83 -7.10
C MET A 59 7.04 1.69 -6.83
N TYR A 60 6.93 0.72 -7.76
CA TYR A 60 6.06 -0.43 -7.58
C TYR A 60 6.45 -1.26 -6.35
N ARG A 61 7.75 -1.52 -6.16
CA ARG A 61 8.25 -2.29 -5.01
C ARG A 61 7.97 -1.62 -3.67
N ASP A 62 8.01 -0.29 -3.61
CA ASP A 62 7.81 0.44 -2.38
C ASP A 62 6.32 0.68 -2.11
N LEU A 63 5.54 1.09 -3.11
CA LEU A 63 4.10 1.29 -2.98
C LEU A 63 3.36 -0.01 -2.65
N ARG A 64 3.72 -1.15 -3.26
CA ARG A 64 3.04 -2.43 -3.00
C ARG A 64 3.24 -2.96 -1.58
N LYS A 65 4.18 -2.42 -0.79
CA LYS A 65 4.39 -2.86 0.61
C LYS A 65 3.32 -2.28 1.53
N VAL A 66 2.82 -1.09 1.21
CA VAL A 66 1.93 -0.31 2.06
C VAL A 66 0.52 -0.21 1.48
N ASN A 67 0.41 -0.13 0.16
CA ASN A 67 -0.84 0.09 -0.55
C ASN A 67 -1.22 -1.11 -1.42
N TRP A 68 -2.51 -1.25 -1.64
CA TRP A 68 -3.08 -2.22 -2.55
C TRP A 68 -4.27 -1.62 -3.29
N TRP A 69 -4.31 -1.83 -4.61
CA TRP A 69 -5.51 -1.65 -5.42
C TRP A 69 -5.40 -2.45 -6.71
N ASN A 70 -6.55 -2.77 -7.32
CA ASN A 70 -6.56 -3.38 -8.63
C ASN A 70 -6.01 -2.38 -9.67
N GLY A 71 -4.92 -2.76 -10.35
CA GLY A 71 -4.25 -1.91 -11.34
C GLY A 71 -2.94 -1.28 -10.89
N LEU A 72 -2.51 -1.39 -9.63
CA LEU A 72 -1.30 -0.72 -9.09
C LEU A 72 -0.05 -0.86 -10.00
N LYS A 73 0.20 -2.05 -10.54
CA LYS A 73 1.34 -2.28 -11.44
C LYS A 73 1.19 -1.56 -12.79
N LYS A 74 -0.02 -1.49 -13.33
CA LYS A 74 -0.33 -0.81 -14.60
C LYS A 74 -0.30 0.71 -14.44
N ASP A 75 -0.66 1.23 -13.27
CA ASP A 75 -0.68 2.67 -13.03
C ASP A 75 0.74 3.24 -12.78
N ILE A 76 1.72 2.38 -12.48
CA ILE A 76 3.12 2.76 -12.23
C ILE A 76 4.02 2.55 -13.46
N LEU A 77 3.76 1.52 -14.27
CA LEU A 77 4.56 1.15 -15.44
C LEU A 77 4.05 1.83 -16.71
#